data_AF-A0AA38F3R4-F1
#
_entry.id   AF-A0AA38F3R4-F1
#
_cell.length_a   1.000
_cell.length_b   1.000
_cell.length_c   1.000
_cell.angle_alpha   90.00
_cell.angle_beta   90.00
_cell.angle_gamma   90.00
#
_symmetry.space_group_name_H-M   'P 1'
#
loop_
_entity.id
_entity.type
_entity.pdbx_description
1 polymer ?
#
loop_
_entity_poly.entity_id
_entity_poly.type
_entity_poly.pdbx_seq_one_letter_code
_entity_poly.pdbx_strand_id
1 'polypeptide(L)'
;ALIQQGAINILFQGIPPLGCSLAVLPLLNPDSIDMDDNGCLTLYNKFSQNHNLLLQQTVEQLSIKYPGVSLVYADYYKIALSILNNAAKN
;
A
#
# COMPACT_ATOMS: atom_id res chain seq x y z
N ALA A 1 -8.45 17.01 11.18
CA ALA A 1 -9.85 16.63 10.88
C ALA A 1 -10.36 15.57 11.88
N LEU A 2 -10.13 14.26 11.70
CA LEU A 2 -10.74 13.22 12.57
C LEU A 2 -10.26 13.25 14.03
N ILE A 3 -8.96 13.42 14.27
CA ILE A 3 -8.41 13.53 15.64
C ILE A 3 -9.01 14.73 16.39
N GLN A 4 -9.15 15.87 15.70
CA GLN A 4 -9.76 17.08 16.27
C GLN A 4 -11.27 16.91 16.54
N GLN A 5 -11.90 15.91 15.93
CA GLN A 5 -13.29 15.55 16.15
C GLN A 5 -13.45 14.42 17.20
N GLY A 6 -12.38 14.07 17.91
CA GLY A 6 -12.41 13.10 19.01
C GLY A 6 -12.09 11.65 18.60
N ALA A 7 -11.68 11.38 17.36
CA ALA A 7 -11.22 10.05 16.99
C ALA A 7 -9.90 9.70 17.70
N ILE A 8 -9.91 8.60 18.46
CA ILE A 8 -8.75 8.12 19.23
C ILE A 8 -8.15 6.81 18.70
N ASN A 9 -8.81 6.16 17.74
CA ASN A 9 -8.31 4.96 17.06
C ASN A 9 -8.46 5.17 15.56
N ILE A 10 -7.35 5.17 14.82
CA ILE A 10 -7.34 5.39 13.37
C ILE A 10 -6.42 4.37 12.71
N LEU A 11 -6.98 3.64 11.74
CA LEU A 11 -6.26 2.72 10.89
C LEU A 11 -5.91 3.41 9.56
N PHE A 12 -4.65 3.38 9.18
CA PHE A 12 -4.16 3.78 7.87
C PHE A 12 -3.85 2.53 7.07
N GLN A 13 -4.56 2.32 5.97
CA GLN A 13 -4.28 1.23 5.04
C GLN A 13 -3.20 1.65 4.04
N GLY A 14 -2.16 0.85 3.90
CA GLY A 14 -1.28 0.92 2.73
C GLY A 14 -2.03 0.56 1.46
N ILE A 15 -1.57 1.06 0.32
CA ILE A 15 -2.09 0.62 -0.98
C ILE A 15 -1.45 -0.74 -1.32
N PRO A 16 -2.23 -1.76 -1.74
CA PRO A 16 -1.69 -3.04 -2.21
C PRO A 16 -0.80 -2.88 -3.46
N PRO A 17 -0.10 -3.94 -3.92
CA PRO A 17 0.64 -3.89 -5.18
C PRO A 17 -0.30 -3.63 -6.36
N LEU A 18 -0.37 -2.38 -6.81
CA LEU A 18 -1.29 -1.98 -7.89
C LEU A 18 -0.93 -2.65 -9.22
N GLY A 19 0.33 -3.02 -9.42
CA GLY A 19 0.77 -3.73 -10.61
C GLY A 19 0.15 -5.12 -10.76
N CYS A 20 -0.38 -5.69 -9.68
CA CYS A 20 -1.10 -6.95 -9.70
C CYS A 20 -2.62 -6.77 -9.91
N SER A 21 -3.11 -5.53 -10.02
CA SER A 21 -4.54 -5.24 -10.14
C SER A 21 -5.00 -5.32 -11.59
N LEU A 22 -6.13 -5.98 -11.84
CA LEU A 22 -6.77 -5.94 -13.16
C LEU A 22 -7.19 -4.51 -13.56
N ALA A 23 -7.34 -3.60 -12.59
CA ALA A 23 -7.73 -2.22 -12.85
C ALA A 23 -6.65 -1.41 -13.60
N VAL A 24 -5.39 -1.84 -13.60
CA VAL A 24 -4.32 -1.15 -14.34
C VAL A 24 -4.14 -1.65 -15.77
N LEU A 25 -4.85 -2.71 -16.18
CA LEU A 25 -4.79 -3.24 -17.55
C LEU A 25 -5.10 -2.19 -18.64
N PRO A 26 -6.12 -1.30 -18.50
CA PRO A 26 -6.39 -0.30 -19.53
C PRO A 26 -5.28 0.74 -19.71
N LEU A 27 -4.35 0.83 -18.75
CA LEU A 27 -3.25 1.79 -18.75
C LEU A 27 -1.93 1.17 -19.25
N LEU A 28 -1.97 -0.12 -19.65
CA LEU A 28 -0.82 -0.82 -20.18
C LEU A 28 -0.38 -0.26 -21.52
N ASN A 29 0.92 -0.01 -21.64
CA ASN A 29 1.58 0.12 -22.92
C ASN A 29 2.25 -1.23 -23.28
N PRO A 30 1.77 -1.95 -24.30
CA PRO A 30 2.32 -3.25 -24.69
C PRO A 30 3.81 -3.21 -25.03
N ASP A 31 4.29 -2.08 -25.55
CA ASP A 31 5.67 -1.91 -26.01
C ASP A 31 6.66 -1.65 -24.86
N SER A 32 6.16 -1.47 -23.63
CA SER A 32 6.97 -1.16 -22.45
C SER A 32 6.53 -1.92 -21.20
N ILE A 33 6.13 -3.18 -21.37
CA ILE A 33 5.75 -4.06 -20.26
C ILE A 33 7.01 -4.46 -19.49
N ASP A 34 7.10 -3.98 -18.26
CA ASP A 34 8.09 -4.39 -17.26
C ASP A 34 7.33 -5.01 -16.06
N MET A 35 7.63 -6.26 -15.76
CA MET A 35 6.96 -7.05 -14.72
C MET A 35 7.98 -7.54 -13.69
N ASP A 36 7.54 -7.65 -12.44
CA ASP A 36 8.32 -8.25 -11.37
C ASP A 36 8.20 -9.79 -11.37
N ASP A 37 8.87 -10.43 -10.41
CA ASP A 37 8.90 -11.90 -10.26
C ASP A 37 7.52 -12.53 -10.03
N ASN A 38 6.51 -11.74 -9.65
CA ASN A 38 5.13 -12.18 -9.46
C ASN A 38 4.25 -11.94 -10.69
N GLY A 39 4.83 -11.48 -11.81
CA GLY A 39 4.10 -11.12 -13.03
C GLY A 39 3.32 -9.81 -12.91
N CYS A 40 3.62 -8.98 -11.91
CA CYS A 40 2.94 -7.72 -11.66
C CYS A 40 3.70 -6.55 -12.27
N LEU A 41 2.98 -5.52 -12.73
CA LEU A 41 3.62 -4.38 -13.39
C LEU A 41 4.49 -3.56 -12.44
N THR A 42 5.79 -3.48 -12.75
CA THR A 42 6.81 -2.85 -11.91
C THR A 42 6.53 -1.37 -11.66
N LEU A 43 6.08 -0.63 -12.69
CA LEU A 43 5.78 0.80 -12.58
C LEU A 43 4.73 1.10 -11.51
N TYR A 44 3.62 0.34 -11.51
CA TYR A 44 2.53 0.53 -10.56
C TYR A 44 2.89 0.02 -9.16
N ASN A 45 3.71 -1.02 -9.07
CA ASN A 45 4.23 -1.47 -7.78
C ASN A 45 5.17 -0.42 -7.15
N LYS A 46 6.02 0.23 -7.94
CA LYS A 46 6.84 1.38 -7.48
C LYS A 46 5.98 2.54 -6.99
N PHE A 47 4.89 2.84 -7.68
CA PHE A 47 3.92 3.84 -7.23
C PHE A 47 3.35 3.50 -5.86
N SER A 48 2.84 2.27 -5.67
CA SER A 48 2.31 1.82 -4.37
C SER A 48 3.36 1.89 -3.26
N GLN A 49 4.60 1.46 -3.53
CA GLN A 49 5.71 1.49 -2.57
C GLN A 49 6.06 2.93 -2.14
N ASN A 50 6.18 3.86 -3.10
CA ASN A 50 6.49 5.26 -2.81
C ASN A 50 5.38 5.93 -2.00
N HIS A 51 4.12 5.71 -2.37
CA HIS A 51 2.97 6.21 -1.59
C HIS A 51 3.00 5.66 -0.16
N ASN A 52 3.21 4.34 0.00
CA ASN A 52 3.20 3.69 1.30
C ASN A 52 4.35 4.17 2.20
N LEU A 53 5.52 4.46 1.64
CA LEU A 53 6.64 5.05 2.37
C LEU A 53 6.25 6.42 2.95
N LEU A 54 5.70 7.31 2.12
CA LEU A 54 5.26 8.64 2.56
C LEU A 54 4.12 8.55 3.59
N LEU A 55 3.21 7.60 3.42
CA LEU A 55 2.12 7.35 4.37
C LEU A 55 2.67 6.91 5.74
N GLN A 56 3.60 5.95 5.78
CA GLN A 56 4.21 5.50 7.03
C GLN A 56 4.94 6.64 7.75
N GLN A 57 5.73 7.43 7.02
CA GLN A 57 6.40 8.62 7.57
C GLN A 57 5.40 9.63 8.14
N THR A 58 4.27 9.84 7.45
CA THR A 58 3.21 10.73 7.93
C THR A 58 2.55 10.19 9.20
N VAL A 59 2.32 8.87 9.29
CA VAL A 59 1.77 8.23 10.48
C VAL A 59 2.72 8.37 11.68
N GLU A 60 4.03 8.22 11.48
CA GLU A 60 5.04 8.48 12.53
C GLU A 60 5.03 9.94 12.99
N GLN A 61 4.96 10.89 12.06
CA GLN A 61 4.88 12.30 12.44
C GLN A 61 3.60 12.62 13.23
N LEU A 62 2.48 11.99 12.85
CA LEU A 62 1.22 12.14 13.57
C LEU A 62 1.24 11.50 14.95
N SER A 63 1.93 10.37 15.13
CA SER A 63 2.02 9.70 16.44
C SER A 63 2.81 10.54 17.44
N ILE A 64 3.86 11.23 16.97
CA ILE A 64 4.62 12.22 17.78
C ILE A 64 3.72 13.41 18.16
N LYS A 65 2.92 13.90 17.21
CA LYS A 65 2.04 15.06 17.42
C LYS A 65 0.85 14.77 18.33
N TYR A 66 0.35 13.53 18.33
CA TYR A 66 -0.85 13.11 19.03
C TYR A 66 -0.61 11.84 19.88
N PRO A 67 0.18 11.93 20.97
CA PRO A 67 0.60 10.76 21.75
C PRO A 67 -0.55 10.00 22.43
N GLY A 68 -1.73 10.61 22.56
CA GLY A 68 -2.93 9.98 23.13
C GLY A 68 -3.86 9.29 22.11
N VAL A 69 -3.45 9.22 20.84
CA VAL A 69 -4.23 8.62 19.76
C VAL A 69 -3.54 7.35 19.26
N SER A 70 -4.29 6.26 19.18
CA SER A 70 -3.83 5.02 18.56
C SER A 70 -3.89 5.16 17.03
N LEU A 71 -2.73 5.29 16.41
CA LEU A 71 -2.55 5.38 14.97
C LEU A 71 -1.86 4.11 14.48
N VAL A 72 -2.58 3.27 13.74
CA VAL A 72 -2.09 1.97 13.27
C VAL A 72 -1.91 2.00 11.77
N TYR A 73 -0.78 1.52 11.27
CA TYR A 73 -0.56 1.29 9.85
C TYR A 73 -0.77 -0.19 9.52
N ALA A 74 -1.59 -0.50 8.52
CA ALA A 74 -1.74 -1.85 7.99
C ALA A 74 -1.01 -1.98 6.65
N ASP A 75 -0.02 -2.88 6.62
CA ASP A 75 0.81 -3.18 5.45
C ASP A 75 0.06 -4.12 4.47
N TYR A 76 -0.98 -3.57 3.83
CA TYR A 76 -1.77 -4.28 2.83
C TYR A 76 -0.94 -4.72 1.63
N TYR A 77 0.18 -4.04 1.37
CA TYR A 77 1.11 -4.43 0.32
C TYR A 77 1.73 -5.80 0.61
N LYS A 78 2.32 -5.99 1.80
CA LYS A 78 2.87 -7.29 2.20
C LYS A 78 1.80 -8.36 2.37
N ILE A 79 0.62 -8.02 2.89
CA ILE A 79 -0.49 -8.96 3.03
C ILE A 79 -0.89 -9.51 1.65
N ALA A 80 -1.07 -8.64 0.65
CA ALA A 80 -1.43 -9.06 -0.70
C ALA A 80 -0.33 -9.92 -1.35
N LEU A 81 0.95 -9.54 -1.24
CA LEU A 81 2.05 -10.37 -1.75
C LEU A 81 2.11 -11.73 -1.07
N SER A 82 1.88 -11.81 0.24
CA SER A 82 1.83 -13.08 0.95
C SER A 82 0.72 -13.99 0.42
N ILE A 83 -0.46 -13.43 0.12
CA ILE A 83 -1.57 -14.18 -0.48
C ILE A 83 -1.17 -14.68 -1.88
N LEU A 84 -0.61 -13.81 -2.74
CA LEU A 84 -0.19 -14.18 -4.09
C LEU A 84 0.86 -15.30 -4.08
N ASN A 85 1.89 -15.17 -3.24
CA ASN A 85 2.99 -16.13 -3.16
C ASN A 85 2.57 -17.49 -2.59
N ASN A 86 1.47 -17.53 -1.81
CA ASN A 86 0.94 -18.78 -1.26
C ASN A 86 -0.16 -19.38 -2.14
N ALA A 87 -0.87 -18.59 -2.95
CA ALA A 87 -1.81 -19.09 -3.94
C ALA A 87 -1.09 -19.90 -5.05
N ALA A 88 0.13 -19.51 -5.39
CA ALA A 88 0.97 -20.19 -6.39
C ALA A 88 1.55 -21.55 -5.93
N LYS A 89 1.27 -22.00 -4.70
CA LYS A 89 1.82 -23.25 -4.12
C LYS A 89 0.89 -24.46 -4.20
N ASN A 90 -0.17 -24.41 -5.01
CA ASN A 90 -1.09 -25.53 -5.24
C ASN A 90 -1.05 -26.03 -6.68
#